data_AF-A0A370I526-F1
#
_entry.id   AF-A0A370I526-F1
#
_cell.length_a   1.000
_cell.length_b   1.000
_cell.length_c   1.000
_cell.angle_alpha   90.00
_cell.angle_beta   90.00
_cell.angle_gamma   90.00
#
_symmetry.space_group_name_H-M   'P 1'
#
loop_
_entity.id
_entity.type
_entity.pdbx_description
1 polymer ?
#
loop_
_entity_poly.entity_id
_entity_poly.type
_entity_poly.pdbx_seq_one_letter_code
_entity_poly.pdbx_strand_id
1 'polypeptide(L)' 'MFEFGYCRCMPPDRHIQFAQLWLEQVRDRLASAAATSDPLGPEQLNILSGKVAEGLRIFTELTEHHRSEHHRSEVA' A
#
# COMPACT_ATOMS: atom_id res chain seq x y z
N MET A 1 -1.88 -1.60 18.46
CA MET A 1 -2.67 -2.72 17.89
C MET A 1 -3.50 -2.12 16.75
N PHE A 2 -2.97 -2.12 15.53
CA PHE A 2 -3.71 -1.60 14.37
C PHE A 2 -4.48 -2.78 13.76
N GLU A 3 -5.80 -2.78 13.96
CA GLU A 3 -6.70 -3.76 13.39
C GLU A 3 -6.78 -3.56 11.88
N PHE A 4 -5.97 -4.29 11.12
CA PHE A 4 -6.18 -4.49 9.69
C PHE A 4 -7.32 -5.49 9.48
N GLY A 5 -8.52 -5.11 9.89
CA GLY A 5 -9.76 -5.85 9.69
C GLY A 5 -10.17 -5.82 8.22
N TYR A 6 -9.54 -6.64 7.38
CA TYR A 6 -9.96 -6.83 6.00
C TYR A 6 -11.14 -7.82 5.94
N CYS A 7 -12.36 -7.29 5.83
CA CYS A 7 -13.49 -8.08 5.32
C CYS A 7 -13.17 -8.51 3.88
N ARG A 8 -12.96 -9.81 3.68
CA ARG A 8 -12.54 -10.52 2.45
C ARG A 8 -13.49 -10.40 1.24
N CYS A 9 -14.40 -9.43 1.21
CA CYS A 9 -15.42 -9.25 0.16
C CYS A 9 -15.29 -7.95 -0.66
N MET A 10 -14.20 -7.18 -0.51
CA MET A 10 -14.02 -5.98 -1.34
C MET A 10 -13.42 -6.30 -2.72
N PRO A 11 -13.93 -5.65 -3.79
CA PRO A 11 -13.42 -5.85 -5.15
C PRO A 11 -11.97 -5.35 -5.29
N PRO A 12 -11.17 -6.00 -6.15
CA PRO A 12 -9.72 -5.74 -6.29
C PRO A 12 -9.38 -4.27 -6.58
N ASP A 13 -10.22 -3.55 -7.32
CA ASP A 13 -10.05 -2.10 -7.56
C ASP A 13 -9.99 -1.27 -6.28
N ARG A 14 -10.73 -1.68 -5.23
CA ARG A 14 -10.71 -0.97 -3.95
C ARG A 14 -9.42 -1.23 -3.17
N HIS A 15 -8.80 -2.41 -3.33
CA HIS A 15 -7.50 -2.69 -2.70
C HIS A 15 -6.40 -1.76 -3.23
N ILE A 16 -6.41 -1.46 -4.54
CA ILE A 16 -5.48 -0.50 -5.16
C ILE A 16 -5.66 0.90 -4.58
N GLN A 17 -6.90 1.38 -4.53
CA GLN A 17 -7.20 2.71 -4.02
C GLN A 17 -6.75 2.87 -2.57
N PHE A 18 -6.91 1.84 -1.74
CA PHE A 18 -6.39 1.86 -0.37
C PHE A 18 -4.86 1.89 -0.32
N ALA A 19 -4.18 1.08 -1.15
CA ALA A 19 -2.72 1.09 -1.23
C ALA A 19 -2.19 2.47 -1.68
N GLN A 20 -2.85 3.12 -2.65
CA GLN A 20 -2.52 4.48 -3.08
C GLN A 20 -2.69 5.49 -1.95
N LEU A 21 -3.83 5.49 -1.27
CA LEU A 21 -4.11 6.40 -0.15
C LEU A 21 -3.09 6.24 0.99
N TRP A 22 -2.61 5.03 1.25
CA TRP A 22 -1.58 4.78 2.26
C TRP A 22 -0.21 5.33 1.85
N LEU A 23 0.19 5.14 0.59
CA LEU A 23 1.44 5.69 0.08
C LEU A 23 1.40 7.22 0.02
N GLU A 24 0.28 7.82 -0.35
CA GLU A 24 0.08 9.28 -0.32
C GLU A 24 0.18 9.83 1.10
N GLN A 25 -0.47 9.19 2.08
CA GLN A 25 -0.35 9.59 3.49
C GLN A 25 1.11 9.52 3.98
N VAL A 26 1.84 8.49 3.58
CA VAL A 26 3.25 8.34 3.96
C VAL A 26 4.09 9.46 3.33
N ARG A 27 3.90 9.72 2.04
CA ARG A 27 4.57 10.81 1.33
C ARG A 27 4.31 12.16 1.99
N ASP A 28 3.04 12.48 2.27
CA ASP A 28 2.68 13.78 2.84
C ASP A 28 3.22 13.93 4.27
N ARG A 29 3.24 12.84 5.06
CA ARG A 29 3.83 12.84 6.40
C ARG A 29 5.35 13.05 6.36
N LEU A 30 6.05 12.40 5.44
CA LEU A 30 7.48 12.57 5.24
C LEU A 30 7.82 13.97 4.71
N ALA A 31 7.05 14.49 3.76
CA ALA A 31 7.21 15.84 3.23
C ALA A 31 6.97 16.91 4.31
N SER A 32 5.93 16.73 5.13
CA SER A 32 5.65 17.60 6.27
C SER A 32 6.79 17.57 7.29
N ALA A 33 7.26 16.38 7.69
CA ALA A 33 8.39 16.25 8.62
C ALA A 33 9.68 16.89 8.08
N ALA A 34 9.96 16.73 6.79
CA ALA A 34 11.10 17.37 6.14
C ALA A 34 10.95 18.90 6.10
N ALA A 35 9.74 19.41 5.86
CA ALA A 35 9.46 20.85 5.83
C ALA A 35 9.53 21.50 7.22
N THR A 36 9.10 20.79 8.27
CA THR A 36 9.11 21.30 9.65
C THR A 36 10.43 21.03 10.38
N SER A 37 11.35 20.25 9.79
CA SER A 37 12.56 19.73 10.45
C SER A 37 12.25 18.98 11.76
N ASP A 38 11.03 18.47 11.88
CA ASP A 38 10.56 17.78 13.08
C ASP A 38 10.82 16.28 12.92
N PRO A 39 11.72 15.68 13.71
CA PRO A 39 12.10 14.29 13.54
C PRO A 39 10.90 13.38 13.84
N LEU A 40 10.54 12.53 12.88
CA LEU A 40 9.52 11.51 13.08
C LEU A 40 9.99 10.54 14.17
N GLY A 41 9.14 10.35 15.18
CA GLY A 41 9.43 9.41 16.27
C GLY A 41 9.55 7.97 15.75
N PRO A 42 10.28 7.09 16.45
CA PRO A 42 10.51 5.70 16.03
C PRO A 42 9.19 4.93 15.82
N GLU A 43 8.18 5.18 16.65
CA GLU A 43 6.84 4.58 16.50
C GLU A 43 6.15 5.04 15.21
N GLN A 44 6.28 6.33 14.86
CA GLN A 44 5.71 6.86 13.62
C GLN A 44 6.39 6.25 12.40
N LEU A 45 7.72 6.11 12.43
CA LEU A 45 8.47 5.44 11.37
C LEU A 45 8.04 3.99 11.20
N ASN A 46 7.82 3.26 12.29
CA ASN A 46 7.32 1.88 12.25
C ASN A 46 5.93 1.81 11.59
N ILE A 47 5.02 2.72 11.94
CA ILE A 47 3.69 2.79 11.34
C ILE A 47 3.75 3.12 9.85
N LEU A 48 4.58 4.11 9.45
CA LEU A 48 4.75 4.48 8.05
C LEU A 48 5.37 3.35 7.23
N SER A 49 6.38 2.68 7.79
CA SER A 49 7.02 1.49 7.19
C SER A 49 5.99 0.38 6.93
N GLY A 50 5.14 0.07 7.90
CA GLY A 50 4.07 -0.93 7.74
C GLY A 50 3.09 -0.59 6.62
N LYS A 51 2.69 0.69 6.50
CA LYS A 51 1.82 1.17 5.41
C LYS A 51 2.49 1.01 4.04
N VAL A 52 3.78 1.31 3.92
CA VAL A 52 4.54 1.14 2.66
C VAL A 52 4.67 -0.33 2.30
N ALA A 53 5.05 -1.18 3.25
CA ALA A 53 5.23 -2.61 3.02
C ALA A 53 3.93 -3.26 2.52
N GLU A 54 2.81 -2.96 3.16
CA GLU A 54 1.52 -3.53 2.77
C GLU A 54 0.99 -2.96 1.45
N GLY A 55 1.18 -1.65 1.20
CA GLY A 55 0.86 -1.04 -0.09
C GLY A 55 1.62 -1.71 -1.25
N LEU A 56 2.94 -1.92 -1.08
CA LEU A 56 3.78 -2.59 -2.07
C LEU A 56 3.39 -4.07 -2.26
N ARG A 57 3.01 -4.78 -1.19
CA ARG A 57 2.50 -6.16 -1.28
C ARG A 57 1.26 -6.22 -2.17
N ILE A 58 0.29 -5.35 -1.94
CA ILE A 58 -0.95 -5.28 -2.75
C ILE A 58 -0.63 -5.01 -4.22
N PHE A 59 0.23 -4.03 -4.51
CA PHE A 59 0.63 -3.72 -5.89
C PHE A 59 1.36 -4.88 -6.57
N THR A 60 2.20 -5.61 -5.83
CA THR A 60 2.92 -6.78 -6.34
C THR A 60 1.95 -7.92 -6.65
N GLU A 61 1.04 -8.23 -5.74
CA GLU A 61 0.00 -9.27 -5.94
C GLU A 61 -0.86 -8.99 -7.16
N LEU A 62 -1.25 -7.73 -7.35
CA LEU A 62 -2.03 -7.33 -8.52
C LEU A 62 -1.21 -7.44 -9.81
N THR A 63 0.05 -7.04 -9.80
CA THR A 63 0.94 -7.16 -10.97
C THR A 63 1.10 -8.63 -11.37
N GLU A 64 1.24 -9.54 -10.41
CA GLU A 64 1.31 -10.98 -10.66
C GLU A 64 -0.04 -11.58 -11.13
N HIS A 65 -1.17 -11.10 -10.59
CA HIS A 65 -2.51 -11.48 -11.07
C HIS A 65 -2.75 -11.04 -12.53
N HIS A 66 -2.38 -9.81 -12.88
CA HIS A 66 -2.52 -9.31 -14.25
C HIS A 66 -1.63 -10.06 -15.26
N ARG A 67 -0.40 -10.44 -14.87
CA ARG A 67 0.45 -11.29 -15.73
C ARG A 67 -0.14 -12.69 -15.94
N SER A 68 -0.72 -13.27 -14.90
CA SER A 68 -1.31 -14.61 -14.96
C SER A 68 -2.54 -14.68 -15.87
N GLU A 69 -3.37 -13.63 -15.88
CA GLU A 69 -4.50 -13.49 -16.81
C GLU A 69 -4.04 -13.27 -18.27
N HIS A 70 -2.99 -12.46 -18.49
CA HIS A 70 -2.43 -12.24 -19.83
C HIS A 70 -1.84 -13.53 -20.42
N HIS A 71 -1.14 -14.34 -19.61
CA HIS A 71 -0.55 -15.59 -20.08
C HIS A 71 -1.59 -16.67 -20.42
N ARG A 72 -2.79 -16.61 -19.82
CA ARG A 72 -3.90 -17.52 -20.17
C ARG A 72 -4.59 -17.14 -21.48
N SER A 73 -4.55 -15.87 -21.89
CA SER A 73 -5.16 -15.40 -23.13
C SER A 73 -4.31 -15.63 -24.39
N GLU A 74 -3.02 -15.93 -24.25
CA GLU A 74 -2.13 -16.24 -25.39
C GLU A 74 -2.07 -17.75 -25.72
N VAL A 75 -2.70 -18.61 -24.90
CA VAL A 75 -2.73 -20.08 -25.09
C VAL A 75 -4.13 -20.63 -25.43
N ALA A 76 -5.07 -19.77 -25.81
CA ALA A 76 -6.38 -20.14 -26.34
C ALA A 76 -6.51 -19.72 -27.80
#